data_AF-A0A2V7XHL9-F1
#
_entry.id   AF-A0A2V7XHL9-F1
#
_cell.length_a   1.000
_cell.length_b   1.000
_cell.length_c   1.000
_cell.angle_alpha   90.00
_cell.angle_beta   90.00
_cell.angle_gamma   90.00
#
_symmetry.space_group_name_H-M   'P 1'
#
loop_
_entity.id
_entity.type
_entity.pdbx_description
1 polymer ?
#
loop_
_entity_poly.entity_id
_entity_poly.type
_entity_poly.pdbx_seq_one_letter_code
_entity_poly.pdbx_strand_id
1 'polypeptide(L)'
;MTEFCPGNAANCPADQFKSSSTTCRPAADQKCDIAEKCSGNGPACPADAFQPSTVTCSDGRFCTDNDKCDGAGHCVGGPPPSCSDNNACSTDVCNLDTDRCEHASVQPACEGKMTGGGQILVDKANKNDKRSFGFNASGTALLVGGARGHFNYVNHAARTHIDGPVTFIYYATPNGTGGIMRFEVTTAAGCKYQVTAEDWAEPGSKPPYDYLTVEWVFSPPTISCPMDNTGRQPLDSGNIQWHNQ
;
A
#
# COMPACT_ATOMS: atom_id res chain seq x y z
N MET A 1 -14.64 -55.56 -13.31
CA MET A 1 -14.95 -56.72 -14.16
C MET A 1 -15.74 -57.68 -13.29
N THR A 2 -16.77 -58.32 -13.84
CA THR A 2 -17.51 -59.38 -13.14
C THR A 2 -16.72 -60.68 -13.24
N GLU A 3 -16.47 -61.35 -12.12
CA GLU A 3 -15.92 -62.70 -12.12
C GLU A 3 -16.98 -63.69 -12.63
N PHE A 4 -16.56 -64.68 -13.42
CA PHE A 4 -17.40 -65.79 -13.85
C PHE A 4 -16.88 -67.05 -13.19
N CYS A 5 -17.66 -67.60 -12.26
CA CYS A 5 -17.39 -68.90 -11.67
C CYS A 5 -18.01 -69.99 -12.57
N PRO A 6 -17.20 -70.80 -13.27
CA PRO A 6 -17.71 -71.84 -14.18
C PRO A 6 -18.41 -73.01 -13.46
N GLY A 7 -18.40 -73.04 -12.12
CA GLY A 7 -19.07 -74.06 -11.30
C GLY A 7 -18.46 -75.46 -11.37
N ASN A 8 -17.31 -75.62 -12.03
CA ASN A 8 -16.66 -76.92 -12.28
C ASN A 8 -15.36 -77.13 -11.48
N ALA A 9 -15.00 -76.22 -10.59
CA ALA A 9 -13.84 -76.31 -9.70
C ALA A 9 -14.18 -75.76 -8.30
N ALA A 10 -13.46 -76.22 -7.28
CA ALA A 10 -13.68 -75.80 -5.89
C ALA A 10 -13.32 -74.32 -5.63
N ASN A 11 -12.48 -73.71 -6.47
CA ASN A 11 -12.00 -72.34 -6.30
C ASN A 11 -12.33 -71.53 -7.57
N CYS A 12 -12.94 -70.35 -7.42
CA CYS A 12 -13.10 -69.39 -8.52
C CYS A 12 -11.77 -68.68 -8.84
N PRO A 13 -11.61 -68.08 -10.05
CA PRO A 13 -10.47 -67.22 -10.36
C PRO A 13 -10.33 -66.10 -9.32
N ALA A 14 -9.11 -65.65 -9.03
CA ALA A 14 -8.89 -64.55 -8.11
C ALA A 14 -9.52 -63.24 -8.64
N ASP A 15 -10.05 -62.42 -7.73
CA ASP A 15 -10.59 -61.10 -8.02
C ASP A 15 -9.58 -60.23 -8.78
N GLN A 16 -10.04 -59.58 -9.86
CA GLN A 16 -9.24 -58.62 -10.60
C GLN A 16 -9.48 -57.20 -10.10
N PHE A 17 -8.50 -56.64 -9.39
CA PHE A 17 -8.52 -55.24 -8.94
C PHE A 17 -7.85 -54.31 -9.95
N LYS A 18 -8.28 -53.03 -9.95
CA LYS A 18 -7.59 -51.97 -10.70
C LYS A 18 -6.17 -51.81 -10.18
N SER A 19 -5.23 -51.44 -11.06
CA SER A 19 -3.82 -51.22 -10.68
C SER A 19 -3.68 -50.11 -9.64
N SER A 20 -2.59 -50.14 -8.87
CA SER A 20 -2.27 -49.09 -7.89
C SER A 20 -1.95 -47.71 -8.50
N SER A 21 -1.87 -47.64 -9.82
CA SER A 21 -1.73 -46.38 -10.56
C SER A 21 -3.07 -45.73 -10.93
N THR A 22 -4.18 -46.47 -10.82
CA THR A 22 -5.52 -46.00 -11.20
C THR A 22 -6.07 -45.06 -10.14
N THR A 23 -6.36 -43.80 -10.49
CA THR A 23 -7.06 -42.85 -9.60
C THR A 23 -8.51 -43.32 -9.39
N CYS A 24 -8.90 -43.51 -8.13
CA CYS A 24 -10.27 -43.87 -7.75
C CYS A 24 -11.07 -42.67 -7.21
N ARG A 25 -10.40 -41.66 -6.68
CA ARG A 25 -11.00 -40.36 -6.37
C ARG A 25 -10.06 -39.25 -6.85
N PRO A 26 -10.52 -38.34 -7.73
CA PRO A 26 -9.74 -37.15 -8.07
C PRO A 26 -9.73 -36.19 -6.88
N ALA A 27 -8.70 -35.35 -6.79
CA ALA A 27 -8.71 -34.22 -5.86
C ALA A 27 -9.86 -33.26 -6.21
N ALA A 28 -10.62 -32.83 -5.20
CA ALA A 28 -11.75 -31.93 -5.30
C ALA A 28 -11.32 -30.47 -5.52
N ASP A 29 -10.18 -30.07 -4.95
CA ASP A 29 -9.53 -28.79 -5.20
C ASP A 29 -8.13 -29.00 -5.80
N GLN A 30 -7.48 -27.90 -6.22
CA GLN A 30 -6.23 -28.02 -6.97
C GLN A 30 -4.99 -28.15 -6.07
N LYS A 31 -5.14 -27.98 -4.74
CA LYS A 31 -3.99 -27.86 -3.84
C LYS A 31 -4.15 -28.45 -2.43
N CYS A 32 -5.32 -28.48 -1.82
CA CYS A 32 -5.50 -28.99 -0.45
C CYS A 32 -6.02 -30.42 -0.38
N ASP A 33 -6.47 -30.97 -1.50
CA ASP A 33 -6.97 -32.33 -1.61
C ASP A 33 -5.98 -33.23 -2.38
N ILE A 34 -5.83 -34.49 -1.93
CA ILE A 34 -4.90 -35.46 -2.51
C ILE A 34 -5.72 -36.51 -3.26
N ALA A 35 -5.47 -36.68 -4.55
CA ALA A 35 -6.15 -37.73 -5.32
C ALA A 35 -5.75 -39.15 -4.84
N GLU A 36 -6.72 -39.99 -4.48
CA GLU A 36 -6.47 -41.39 -4.11
C GLU A 36 -6.39 -42.29 -5.32
N LYS A 37 -5.47 -43.23 -5.22
CA LYS A 37 -5.29 -44.32 -6.16
C LYS A 37 -5.74 -45.63 -5.55
N CYS A 38 -6.25 -46.55 -6.37
CA CYS A 38 -6.59 -47.89 -5.95
C CYS A 38 -5.41 -48.54 -5.22
N SER A 39 -5.65 -49.44 -4.27
CA SER A 39 -4.58 -50.17 -3.59
C SER A 39 -4.02 -51.33 -4.42
N GLY A 40 -4.75 -51.77 -5.45
CA GLY A 40 -4.39 -52.94 -6.26
C GLY A 40 -4.72 -54.29 -5.64
N ASN A 41 -5.24 -54.32 -4.42
CA ASN A 41 -5.47 -55.54 -3.64
C ASN A 41 -6.84 -55.60 -2.95
N GLY A 42 -7.75 -54.67 -3.27
CA GLY A 42 -9.09 -54.65 -2.70
C GLY A 42 -10.08 -53.81 -3.53
N PRO A 43 -11.39 -53.96 -3.26
CA PRO A 43 -12.44 -53.27 -4.00
C PRO A 43 -12.64 -51.81 -3.55
N ALA A 44 -12.16 -51.45 -2.35
CA ALA A 44 -12.34 -50.11 -1.79
C ALA A 44 -11.23 -49.15 -2.24
N CYS A 45 -11.61 -47.90 -2.54
CA CYS A 45 -10.66 -46.80 -2.62
C CYS A 45 -10.13 -46.51 -1.19
N PRO A 46 -8.87 -46.07 -1.02
CA PRO A 46 -8.39 -45.58 0.27
C PRO A 46 -9.27 -44.47 0.85
N ALA A 47 -9.13 -44.25 2.16
CA ALA A 47 -9.79 -43.12 2.81
C ALA A 47 -9.31 -41.78 2.22
N ASP A 48 -10.21 -40.79 2.21
CA ASP A 48 -9.94 -39.45 1.71
C ASP A 48 -8.80 -38.80 2.51
N ALA A 49 -7.75 -38.37 1.79
CA ALA A 49 -6.53 -37.81 2.33
C ALA A 49 -6.37 -36.35 1.89
N PHE A 50 -6.03 -35.50 2.85
CA PHE A 50 -5.87 -34.06 2.63
C PHE A 50 -4.44 -33.61 2.88
N GLN A 51 -4.06 -32.51 2.24
CA GLN A 51 -2.81 -31.83 2.55
C GLN A 51 -2.85 -31.27 3.97
N PRO A 52 -1.70 -31.25 4.68
CA PRO A 52 -1.62 -30.66 6.01
C PRO A 52 -1.82 -29.14 5.96
N SER A 53 -2.21 -28.55 7.09
CA SER A 53 -2.48 -27.11 7.19
C SER A 53 -1.27 -26.18 7.04
N THR A 54 -0.10 -26.75 6.78
CA THR A 54 1.13 -26.02 6.45
C THR A 54 1.28 -25.77 4.95
N VAL A 55 0.51 -26.46 4.11
CA VAL A 55 0.55 -26.30 2.65
C VAL A 55 -0.12 -24.99 2.26
N THR A 56 0.57 -24.19 1.46
CA THR A 56 0.04 -22.95 0.91
C THR A 56 -0.88 -23.22 -0.27
N CYS A 57 -1.98 -22.49 -0.30
CA CYS A 57 -2.95 -22.52 -1.38
C CYS A 57 -3.31 -21.10 -1.81
N SER A 58 -4.32 -20.96 -2.67
CA SER A 58 -4.93 -19.66 -2.97
C SER A 58 -6.42 -19.90 -3.14
N ASP A 59 -7.23 -19.12 -2.43
CA ASP A 59 -8.70 -19.14 -2.56
C ASP A 59 -9.20 -18.27 -3.72
N GLY A 60 -8.27 -17.60 -4.42
CA GLY A 60 -8.53 -16.74 -5.56
C GLY A 60 -9.08 -15.36 -5.20
N ARG A 61 -9.17 -15.02 -3.91
CA ARG A 61 -9.58 -13.69 -3.44
C ARG A 61 -8.37 -12.78 -3.28
N PHE A 62 -8.56 -11.51 -3.60
CA PHE A 62 -7.53 -10.49 -3.44
C PHE A 62 -7.34 -10.10 -1.97
N CYS A 63 -8.42 -10.06 -1.19
CA CYS A 63 -8.39 -9.63 0.21
C CYS A 63 -7.95 -10.71 1.20
N THR A 64 -7.30 -11.76 0.72
CA THR A 64 -6.70 -12.84 1.50
C THR A 64 -5.31 -13.08 0.93
N ASP A 65 -4.31 -13.14 1.82
CA ASP A 65 -2.94 -13.47 1.44
C ASP A 65 -2.39 -14.56 2.37
N ASN A 66 -1.39 -15.30 1.88
CA ASN A 66 -0.77 -16.41 2.60
C ASN A 66 -1.72 -17.55 2.97
N ASP A 67 -2.74 -17.80 2.14
CA ASP A 67 -3.75 -18.84 2.32
C ASP A 67 -3.13 -20.21 2.55
N LYS A 68 -3.82 -21.02 3.37
CA LYS A 68 -3.36 -22.35 3.76
C LYS A 68 -4.48 -23.36 3.69
N CYS A 69 -4.10 -24.61 3.55
CA CYS A 69 -5.04 -25.71 3.72
C CYS A 69 -5.51 -25.79 5.17
N ASP A 70 -6.71 -26.29 5.40
CA ASP A 70 -7.27 -26.51 6.75
C ASP A 70 -6.95 -27.91 7.31
N GLY A 71 -6.38 -28.82 6.49
CA GLY A 71 -6.20 -30.23 6.84
C GLY A 71 -7.43 -31.10 6.56
N ALA A 72 -8.49 -30.52 5.98
CA ALA A 72 -9.74 -31.15 5.62
C ALA A 72 -10.11 -30.94 4.13
N GLY A 73 -9.12 -30.56 3.30
CA GLY A 73 -9.28 -30.44 1.86
C GLY A 73 -9.75 -29.07 1.38
N HIS A 74 -9.85 -28.06 2.24
CA HIS A 74 -10.21 -26.70 1.84
C HIS A 74 -9.04 -25.74 1.94
N CYS A 75 -8.95 -24.85 0.97
CA CYS A 75 -8.13 -23.67 1.06
C CYS A 75 -8.84 -22.60 1.90
N VAL A 76 -8.21 -22.14 2.98
CA VAL A 76 -8.72 -21.05 3.83
C VAL A 76 -7.89 -19.79 3.65
N GLY A 77 -8.59 -18.69 3.42
CA GLY A 77 -8.01 -17.36 3.25
C GLY A 77 -7.20 -16.93 4.47
N GLY A 78 -5.99 -16.44 4.24
CA GLY A 78 -5.16 -15.85 5.28
C GLY A 78 -5.55 -14.40 5.59
N PRO A 79 -4.75 -13.69 6.40
CA PRO A 79 -5.02 -12.29 6.73
C PRO A 79 -5.02 -11.42 5.47
N PRO A 80 -5.81 -10.32 5.46
CA PRO A 80 -5.84 -9.42 4.32
C PRO A 80 -4.49 -8.74 4.12
N PRO A 81 -4.11 -8.46 2.85
CA PRO A 81 -2.94 -7.65 2.56
C PRO A 81 -3.13 -6.21 3.05
N SER A 82 -2.02 -5.47 3.16
CA SER A 82 -2.09 -4.03 3.42
C SER A 82 -2.68 -3.32 2.21
N CYS A 83 -3.77 -2.58 2.42
CA CYS A 83 -4.39 -1.72 1.42
C CYS A 83 -3.91 -0.27 1.49
N SER A 84 -2.80 0.02 2.18
CA SER A 84 -2.46 1.43 2.40
C SER A 84 -2.06 2.15 1.11
N ASP A 85 -2.77 3.23 0.80
CA ASP A 85 -2.45 4.17 -0.28
C ASP A 85 -1.49 5.28 0.20
N ASN A 86 -0.95 5.14 1.42
CA ASN A 86 -0.15 6.13 2.15
C ASN A 86 -0.89 7.45 2.43
N ASN A 87 -2.21 7.47 2.35
CA ASN A 87 -3.02 8.61 2.71
C ASN A 87 -3.57 8.42 4.12
N ALA A 88 -3.11 9.23 5.08
CA ALA A 88 -3.61 9.13 6.45
C ALA A 88 -5.09 9.57 6.58
N CYS A 89 -5.68 10.10 5.50
CA CYS A 89 -7.06 10.55 5.42
C CYS A 89 -8.06 9.46 5.04
N SER A 90 -7.60 8.32 4.55
CA SER A 90 -8.44 7.15 4.28
C SER A 90 -8.35 6.13 5.40
N THR A 91 -9.45 5.42 5.64
CA THR A 91 -9.36 4.07 6.17
C THR A 91 -9.07 3.14 5.02
N ASP A 92 -7.88 2.56 5.06
CA ASP A 92 -7.41 1.59 4.10
C ASP A 92 -7.83 0.20 4.56
N VAL A 93 -8.93 -0.30 4.01
CA VAL A 93 -9.51 -1.59 4.39
C VAL A 93 -9.60 -2.47 3.16
N CYS A 94 -9.13 -3.71 3.29
CA CYS A 94 -9.45 -4.73 2.31
C CYS A 94 -10.87 -5.23 2.60
N ASN A 95 -11.81 -4.84 1.75
CA ASN A 95 -13.21 -5.22 1.91
C ASN A 95 -13.41 -6.65 1.37
N LEU A 96 -13.70 -7.58 2.28
CA LEU A 96 -13.91 -8.99 1.96
C LEU A 96 -15.17 -9.26 1.14
N ASP A 97 -16.16 -8.36 1.16
CA ASP A 97 -17.40 -8.49 0.40
C ASP A 97 -17.22 -8.08 -1.07
N THR A 98 -16.46 -7.00 -1.31
CA THR A 98 -16.17 -6.49 -2.67
C THR A 98 -14.88 -7.05 -3.26
N ASP A 99 -14.09 -7.75 -2.43
CA ASP A 99 -12.77 -8.31 -2.72
C ASP A 99 -11.78 -7.28 -3.30
N ARG A 100 -11.78 -6.08 -2.73
CA ARG A 100 -11.00 -4.92 -3.20
C ARG A 100 -10.49 -4.08 -2.03
N CYS A 101 -9.39 -3.38 -2.28
CA CYS A 101 -8.97 -2.29 -1.40
C CYS A 101 -9.94 -1.10 -1.52
N GLU A 102 -10.50 -0.71 -0.40
CA GLU A 102 -11.33 0.47 -0.26
C GLU A 102 -10.60 1.49 0.61
N HIS A 103 -10.58 2.74 0.15
CA HIS A 103 -9.90 3.87 0.79
C HIS A 103 -10.95 4.92 1.14
N ALA A 104 -11.85 4.58 2.06
CA ALA A 104 -12.94 5.47 2.45
C ALA A 104 -12.38 6.66 3.25
N SER A 105 -12.80 7.89 2.97
CA SER A 105 -12.37 9.04 3.75
C SER A 105 -12.99 9.01 5.16
N VAL A 106 -12.18 9.11 6.20
CA VAL A 106 -12.67 8.97 7.60
C VAL A 106 -12.33 10.17 8.49
N GLN A 107 -11.67 11.21 7.97
CA GLN A 107 -11.16 12.30 8.81
C GLN A 107 -11.64 13.69 8.38
N PRO A 108 -12.18 14.52 9.32
CA PRO A 108 -12.36 15.96 9.09
C PRO A 108 -11.01 16.71 9.05
N ALA A 109 -9.91 16.08 9.46
CA ALA A 109 -8.55 16.64 9.50
C ALA A 109 -7.76 16.45 8.18
N CYS A 110 -8.46 16.55 7.05
CA CYS A 110 -7.91 16.32 5.71
C CYS A 110 -8.38 17.33 4.67
N GLU A 111 -9.08 18.35 5.15
CA GLU A 111 -9.37 19.56 4.42
C GLU A 111 -8.62 20.69 5.10
N GLY A 112 -7.85 21.43 4.32
CA GLY A 112 -7.10 22.54 4.87
C GLY A 112 -6.67 23.47 3.77
N LYS A 113 -6.30 24.68 4.16
CA LYS A 113 -5.54 25.57 3.32
C LYS A 113 -4.35 26.05 4.12
N MET A 114 -3.16 25.83 3.56
CA MET A 114 -1.93 26.39 4.09
C MET A 114 -1.26 27.24 3.02
N THR A 115 -0.75 28.39 3.43
CA THR A 115 0.10 29.22 2.60
C THR A 115 1.38 29.49 3.34
N GLY A 116 2.49 29.59 2.65
CA GLY A 116 3.72 29.96 3.31
C GLY A 116 4.75 30.48 2.33
N GLY A 117 5.73 31.17 2.87
CA GLY A 117 6.86 31.63 2.10
C GLY A 117 7.95 32.14 3.01
N GLY A 118 9.19 31.95 2.59
CA GLY A 118 10.31 32.26 3.45
C GLY A 118 11.63 31.72 2.96
N GLN A 119 12.57 31.69 3.89
CA GLN A 119 13.91 31.16 3.66
C GLN A 119 14.30 30.21 4.77
N ILE A 120 15.12 29.23 4.39
CA ILE A 120 15.72 28.26 5.30
C ILE A 120 17.23 28.33 5.11
N LEU A 121 17.94 28.36 6.22
CA LEU A 121 19.38 28.15 6.29
C LEU A 121 19.62 26.82 6.98
N VAL A 122 19.99 25.79 6.21
CA VAL A 122 20.28 24.46 6.78
C VAL A 122 21.52 24.52 7.66
N ASP A 123 22.52 25.31 7.24
CA ASP A 123 23.65 25.71 8.07
C ASP A 123 23.63 27.22 8.28
N LYS A 124 23.31 27.65 9.50
CA LYS A 124 23.31 29.09 9.87
C LYS A 124 24.71 29.72 9.80
N ALA A 125 25.78 28.94 9.89
CA ALA A 125 27.14 29.43 9.72
C ALA A 125 27.48 29.66 8.24
N ASN A 126 26.87 28.90 7.33
CA ASN A 126 27.04 29.02 5.89
C ASN A 126 25.80 29.67 5.23
N LYS A 127 25.79 31.01 5.16
CA LYS A 127 24.70 31.78 4.55
C LYS A 127 24.50 31.53 3.04
N ASN A 128 25.43 30.85 2.38
CA ASN A 128 25.28 30.46 0.98
C ASN A 128 24.42 29.20 0.83
N ASP A 129 24.29 28.41 1.90
CA ASP A 129 23.44 27.23 1.95
C ASP A 129 21.99 27.62 2.28
N LYS A 130 21.41 28.41 1.37
CA LYS A 130 20.10 29.03 1.51
C LYS A 130 19.08 28.36 0.60
N ARG A 131 17.87 28.16 1.13
CA ARG A 131 16.70 27.74 0.36
C ARG A 131 15.67 28.84 0.44
N SER A 132 14.98 29.09 -0.65
CA SER A 132 13.87 30.05 -0.70
C SER A 132 12.64 29.34 -1.21
N PHE A 133 11.49 29.60 -0.60
CA PHE A 133 10.26 28.91 -0.98
C PHE A 133 9.04 29.81 -0.88
N GLY A 134 8.00 29.43 -1.61
CA GLY A 134 6.67 30.00 -1.54
C GLY A 134 5.65 28.99 -1.99
N PHE A 135 4.52 28.91 -1.29
CA PHE A 135 3.47 27.97 -1.62
C PHE A 135 2.09 28.42 -1.19
N ASN A 136 1.11 27.88 -1.90
CA ASN A 136 -0.29 27.84 -1.51
C ASN A 136 -0.75 26.41 -1.77
N ALA A 137 -1.25 25.73 -0.75
CA ALA A 137 -1.75 24.37 -0.83
C ALA A 137 -3.14 24.35 -0.18
N SER A 138 -4.12 23.83 -0.91
CA SER A 138 -5.47 23.69 -0.38
C SER A 138 -6.19 22.51 -1.00
N GLY A 139 -7.27 22.09 -0.37
CA GLY A 139 -8.17 21.08 -0.91
C GLY A 139 -8.29 19.90 0.02
N THR A 140 -8.94 18.87 -0.50
CA THR A 140 -9.29 17.65 0.21
C THR A 140 -8.48 16.51 -0.37
N ALA A 141 -7.97 15.61 0.46
CA ALA A 141 -7.18 14.47 -0.01
C ALA A 141 -7.92 13.57 -1.04
N LEU A 142 -9.27 13.57 -1.07
CA LEU A 142 -10.06 12.55 -1.81
C LEU A 142 -11.37 13.00 -2.53
N LEU A 143 -11.80 14.28 -2.48
CA LEU A 143 -13.09 14.71 -3.06
C LEU A 143 -12.99 15.52 -4.38
N VAL A 144 -14.13 15.63 -5.09
CA VAL A 144 -14.29 16.36 -6.36
C VAL A 144 -13.91 17.83 -6.16
N GLY A 145 -12.76 18.21 -6.75
CA GLY A 145 -12.09 19.49 -6.53
C GLY A 145 -10.59 19.33 -6.29
N GLY A 146 -10.18 18.17 -5.75
CA GLY A 146 -8.79 17.72 -5.62
C GLY A 146 -7.89 18.60 -4.74
N ALA A 147 -6.64 18.17 -4.61
CA ALA A 147 -5.58 19.04 -4.14
C ALA A 147 -5.32 20.14 -5.19
N ARG A 148 -5.11 21.37 -4.74
CA ARG A 148 -4.86 22.51 -5.61
C ARG A 148 -3.88 23.48 -4.98
N GLY A 149 -3.20 24.22 -5.84
CA GLY A 149 -2.25 25.22 -5.44
C GLY A 149 -0.93 25.05 -6.18
N HIS A 150 0.11 25.69 -5.65
CA HIS A 150 1.41 25.74 -6.30
C HIS A 150 2.52 25.80 -5.26
N PHE A 151 3.65 25.19 -5.58
CA PHE A 151 4.85 25.20 -4.77
C PHE A 151 6.03 25.64 -5.64
N ASN A 152 6.78 26.60 -5.14
CA ASN A 152 8.02 27.07 -5.75
C ASN A 152 9.12 27.04 -4.67
N TYR A 153 10.22 26.37 -4.96
CA TYR A 153 11.34 26.19 -4.05
C TYR A 153 12.66 26.20 -4.81
N VAL A 154 13.63 26.95 -4.29
CA VAL A 154 14.97 27.08 -4.86
C VAL A 154 16.01 26.78 -3.80
N ASN A 155 16.87 25.79 -4.06
CA ASN A 155 18.08 25.56 -3.30
C ASN A 155 19.26 26.24 -3.99
N HIS A 156 19.80 27.29 -3.36
CA HIS A 156 20.85 28.11 -3.94
C HIS A 156 22.22 27.41 -3.94
N ALA A 157 22.46 26.48 -3.02
CA ALA A 157 23.71 25.73 -2.97
C ALA A 157 23.78 24.65 -4.06
N ALA A 158 22.72 23.88 -4.22
CA ALA A 158 22.65 22.81 -5.23
C ALA A 158 22.15 23.32 -6.60
N ARG A 159 21.74 24.60 -6.70
CA ARG A 159 21.10 25.21 -7.88
C ARG A 159 19.89 24.41 -8.39
N THR A 160 19.14 23.82 -7.47
CA THR A 160 17.93 23.07 -7.80
C THR A 160 16.71 24.00 -7.71
N HIS A 161 15.75 23.77 -8.59
CA HIS A 161 14.49 24.50 -8.64
C HIS A 161 13.37 23.47 -8.74
N ILE A 162 12.49 23.47 -7.74
CA ILE A 162 11.28 22.66 -7.71
C ILE A 162 10.12 23.63 -7.91
N ASP A 163 9.42 23.47 -9.03
CA ASP A 163 8.33 24.35 -9.43
C ASP A 163 7.21 23.50 -10.01
N GLY A 164 6.03 23.57 -9.39
CA GLY A 164 4.89 22.81 -9.89
C GLY A 164 3.61 22.92 -9.06
N PRO A 165 2.51 22.41 -9.62
CA PRO A 165 1.24 22.31 -8.92
C PRO A 165 1.34 21.36 -7.72
N VAL A 166 0.53 21.66 -6.70
CA VAL A 166 0.21 20.71 -5.63
C VAL A 166 -0.77 19.69 -6.20
N THR A 167 -0.34 18.44 -6.33
CA THR A 167 -1.11 17.37 -6.98
C THR A 167 -1.83 16.45 -6.01
N PHE A 168 -1.39 16.40 -4.75
CA PHE A 168 -1.98 15.56 -3.74
C PHE A 168 -1.77 16.13 -2.34
N ILE A 169 -2.67 15.84 -1.39
CA ILE A 169 -2.50 16.16 0.04
C ILE A 169 -2.63 14.84 0.79
N TYR A 170 -1.59 14.45 1.51
CA TYR A 170 -1.55 13.21 2.29
C TYR A 170 -2.24 13.35 3.64
N TYR A 171 -2.17 14.55 4.23
CA TYR A 171 -2.92 14.93 5.43
C TYR A 171 -2.85 16.43 5.66
N ALA A 172 -3.83 16.97 6.38
CA ALA A 172 -3.92 18.39 6.73
C ALA A 172 -4.56 18.54 8.11
N THR A 173 -3.76 18.43 9.16
CA THR A 173 -4.23 18.39 10.54
C THR A 173 -4.12 19.76 11.21
N PRO A 174 -5.25 20.42 11.55
CA PRO A 174 -5.21 21.66 12.32
C PRO A 174 -4.74 21.42 13.75
N ASN A 175 -4.02 22.38 14.33
CA ASN A 175 -3.60 22.38 15.72
C ASN A 175 -3.75 23.79 16.33
N GLY A 176 -4.91 24.06 16.91
CA GLY A 176 -5.22 25.39 17.45
C GLY A 176 -5.28 26.44 16.33
N THR A 177 -4.43 27.45 16.40
CA THR A 177 -4.27 28.49 15.36
C THR A 177 -3.24 28.12 14.28
N GLY A 178 -2.53 26.99 14.44
CA GLY A 178 -1.60 26.46 13.45
C GLY A 178 -2.07 25.12 12.88
N GLY A 179 -1.14 24.34 12.34
CA GLY A 179 -1.45 23.04 11.76
C GLY A 179 -0.28 22.44 10.99
N ILE A 180 -0.45 21.19 10.56
CA ILE A 180 0.55 20.47 9.77
C ILE A 180 -0.11 19.97 8.50
N MET A 181 0.54 20.19 7.36
CA MET A 181 0.11 19.66 6.07
C MET A 181 1.26 18.98 5.36
N ARG A 182 1.00 17.80 4.80
CA ARG A 182 1.91 17.13 3.87
C ARG A 182 1.25 16.99 2.51
N PHE A 183 1.96 17.43 1.48
CA PHE A 183 1.45 17.46 0.12
C PHE A 183 2.49 17.02 -0.92
N GLU A 184 2.01 16.51 -2.05
CA GLU A 184 2.83 16.16 -3.22
C GLU A 184 2.88 17.34 -4.20
N VAL A 185 4.07 17.59 -4.73
CA VAL A 185 4.32 18.52 -5.83
C VAL A 185 4.82 17.71 -7.01
N THR A 186 4.16 17.88 -8.16
CA THR A 186 4.62 17.29 -9.42
C THR A 186 5.11 18.41 -10.34
N THR A 187 6.38 18.40 -10.71
CA THR A 187 6.93 19.41 -11.62
C THR A 187 6.45 19.18 -13.05
N ALA A 188 6.62 20.17 -13.93
CA ALA A 188 6.31 20.01 -15.36
C ALA A 188 7.07 18.85 -16.03
N ALA A 189 8.23 18.47 -15.48
CA ALA A 189 9.03 17.35 -15.95
C ALA A 189 8.56 15.98 -15.38
N GLY A 190 7.51 15.96 -14.54
CA GLY A 190 7.00 14.74 -13.90
C GLY A 190 7.79 14.30 -12.66
N CYS A 191 8.70 15.13 -12.15
CA CYS A 191 9.39 14.88 -10.89
C CYS A 191 8.43 15.04 -9.72
N LYS A 192 8.47 14.11 -8.76
CA LYS A 192 7.60 14.17 -7.57
C LYS A 192 8.40 14.44 -6.31
N TYR A 193 7.87 15.36 -5.51
CA TYR A 193 8.41 15.77 -4.23
C TYR A 193 7.31 15.77 -3.18
N GLN A 194 7.69 15.42 -1.96
CA GLN A 194 6.83 15.57 -0.79
C GLN A 194 7.28 16.77 0.01
N VAL A 195 6.32 17.58 0.42
CA VAL A 195 6.56 18.77 1.22
C VAL A 195 5.72 18.67 2.49
N THR A 196 6.37 18.82 3.64
CA THR A 196 5.70 18.92 4.94
C THR A 196 5.88 20.33 5.46
N ALA A 197 4.78 21.03 5.67
CA ALA A 197 4.73 22.37 6.26
C ALA A 197 4.09 22.29 7.64
N GLU A 198 4.74 22.89 8.63
CA GLU A 198 4.27 22.96 10.01
C GLU A 198 4.16 24.43 10.41
N ASP A 199 2.94 24.84 10.73
CA ASP A 199 2.62 26.12 11.38
C ASP A 199 2.45 25.86 12.87
N TRP A 200 3.35 26.41 13.68
CA TRP A 200 3.34 26.26 15.14
C TRP A 200 2.61 27.40 15.85
N ALA A 201 1.69 28.08 15.15
CA ALA A 201 0.97 29.27 15.57
C ALA A 201 1.93 30.46 15.80
N GLU A 202 2.04 31.31 14.77
CA GLU A 202 2.98 32.45 14.61
C GLU A 202 3.91 32.76 15.81
N PRO A 203 5.24 32.69 15.63
CA PRO A 203 5.90 33.53 14.62
C PRO A 203 6.99 32.79 13.82
N GLY A 204 6.71 32.47 12.55
CA GLY A 204 7.56 31.78 11.57
C GLY A 204 9.05 31.63 11.86
N SER A 205 9.79 32.74 11.95
CA SER A 205 11.25 32.75 12.14
C SER A 205 11.74 32.91 13.59
N LYS A 206 10.86 32.73 14.56
CA LYS A 206 11.14 32.82 16.00
C LYS A 206 10.56 31.60 16.71
N PRO A 207 11.10 31.20 17.87
CA PRO A 207 10.49 30.14 18.67
C PRO A 207 9.08 30.53 19.16
N PRO A 208 8.09 29.62 19.12
CA PRO A 208 8.12 28.33 18.42
C PRO A 208 8.12 28.54 16.88
N TYR A 209 9.09 27.92 16.19
CA TYR A 209 9.31 28.15 14.76
C TYR A 209 8.28 27.42 13.90
N ASP A 210 8.04 27.96 12.71
CA ASP A 210 7.48 27.17 11.62
C ASP A 210 8.56 26.31 10.99
N TYR A 211 8.15 25.17 10.42
CA TYR A 211 9.06 24.23 9.78
C TYR A 211 8.61 23.90 8.37
N LEU A 212 9.60 23.73 7.49
CA LEU A 212 9.39 23.16 6.17
C LEU A 212 10.36 22.01 5.97
N THR A 213 9.85 20.93 5.40
CA THR A 213 10.62 19.77 4.95
C THR A 213 10.31 19.54 3.48
N VAL A 214 11.34 19.37 2.65
CA VAL A 214 11.21 18.96 1.25
C VAL A 214 11.97 17.65 1.07
N GLU A 215 11.31 16.65 0.48
CA GLU A 215 11.85 15.33 0.23
C GLU A 215 11.63 14.91 -1.23
N TRP A 216 12.69 14.45 -1.87
CA TRP A 216 12.61 13.84 -3.20
C TRP A 216 12.01 12.43 -3.11
N VAL A 217 11.04 12.12 -3.98
CA VAL A 217 10.35 10.83 -4.00
C VAL A 217 10.66 10.05 -5.27
N PHE A 218 10.48 10.68 -6.42
CA PHE A 218 10.49 9.97 -7.69
C PHE A 218 11.03 10.82 -8.85
N SER A 219 11.70 10.13 -9.77
CA SER A 219 12.17 10.66 -11.04
C SER A 219 11.67 9.76 -12.17
N PRO A 220 11.01 10.28 -13.22
CA PRO A 220 10.71 9.49 -14.41
C PRO A 220 12.00 8.88 -15.00
N PRO A 221 11.94 7.69 -15.61
CA PRO A 221 13.15 6.98 -16.08
C PRO A 221 14.00 7.77 -17.09
N THR A 222 13.38 8.70 -17.82
CA THR A 222 14.01 9.47 -18.90
C THR A 222 14.48 10.87 -18.48
N ILE A 223 14.21 11.27 -17.23
CA ILE A 223 14.48 12.62 -16.73
C ILE A 223 15.30 12.49 -15.45
N SER A 224 16.34 13.31 -15.31
CA SER A 224 17.06 13.45 -14.05
C SER A 224 16.42 14.57 -13.24
N CYS A 225 15.69 14.21 -12.20
CA CYS A 225 15.10 15.17 -11.28
C CYS A 225 16.13 15.63 -10.25
N PRO A 226 16.17 16.93 -9.92
CA PRO A 226 17.04 17.42 -8.86
C PRO A 226 16.70 16.73 -7.53
N MET A 227 17.64 15.98 -6.97
CA MET A 227 17.46 15.38 -5.64
C MET A 227 17.71 16.47 -4.60
N ASP A 228 16.72 16.72 -3.75
CA ASP A 228 16.88 17.60 -2.60
C ASP A 228 16.10 17.03 -1.42
N ASN A 229 16.77 17.00 -0.27
CA ASN A 229 16.25 16.54 1.00
C ASN A 229 16.72 17.53 2.06
N THR A 230 15.85 18.46 2.46
CA THR A 230 16.23 19.49 3.44
C THR A 230 16.30 18.93 4.86
N GLY A 231 15.58 17.83 5.11
CA GLY A 231 15.15 17.46 6.45
C GLY A 231 14.20 18.50 7.05
N ARG A 232 13.80 18.28 8.30
CA ARG A 232 12.94 19.22 9.04
C ARG A 232 13.74 20.45 9.46
N GLN A 233 13.49 21.58 8.82
CA GLN A 233 14.26 22.81 9.05
C GLN A 233 13.36 23.94 9.55
N PRO A 234 13.78 24.70 10.58
CA PRO A 234 13.06 25.90 11.00
C PRO A 234 13.21 26.99 9.94
N LEU A 235 12.23 27.89 9.85
CA LEU A 235 12.36 29.06 9.00
C LEU A 235 13.42 30.02 9.58
N ASP A 236 14.30 30.51 8.71
CA ASP A 236 15.20 31.61 9.01
C ASP A 236 14.50 32.97 8.83
N SER A 237 13.61 33.05 7.84
CA SER A 237 12.73 34.20 7.62
C SER A 237 11.43 33.76 6.95
N GLY A 238 10.40 34.60 7.03
CA GLY A 238 9.09 34.32 6.48
C GLY A 238 8.14 33.68 7.49
N ASN A 239 7.07 33.08 6.98
CA ASN A 239 5.96 32.56 7.78
C ASN A 239 5.21 31.47 7.01
N ILE A 240 4.68 30.49 7.73
CA ILE A 240 3.69 29.53 7.24
C ILE A 240 2.40 29.78 8.01
N GLN A 241 1.27 29.73 7.31
CA GLN A 241 -0.02 30.10 7.84
C GLN A 241 -1.06 29.05 7.52
N TRP A 242 -1.66 28.51 8.56
CA TRP A 242 -2.86 27.71 8.52
C TRP A 242 -4.09 28.62 8.39
N HIS A 243 -4.97 28.28 7.44
CA HIS A 243 -6.24 28.96 7.24
C HIS A 243 -7.36 28.00 7.64
N ASN A 244 -8.05 28.31 8.73
CA ASN A 244 -9.31 27.65 9.06
C ASN A 244 -10.34 28.03 7.98
N GLN A 245 -10.89 27.03 7.31
CA GLN A 245 -11.99 27.21 6.34
C GLN A 245 -13.34 27.24 7.06
#